data_AF-A0AAU2DRG6-F1
#
_entry.id   AF-A0AAU2DRG6-F1
#
_cell.length_a   1.000
_cell.length_b   1.000
_cell.length_c   1.000
_cell.angle_alpha   90.00
_cell.angle_beta   90.00
_cell.angle_gamma   90.00
#
_symmetry.space_group_name_H-M   'P 1'
#
loop_
_entity.id
_entity.type
_entity.pdbx_description
1 polymer ?
#
loop_
_entity_poly.entity_id
_entity_poly.type
_entity_poly.pdbx_seq_one_letter_code
_entity_poly.pdbx_strand_id
1 'polypeptide(L)'
;MSDAVDASAQVADLIRANEGIAQHGDGCSPEVIARAEAEMGLVFPPSYRRLIEEFGTWDVPPTEFLAIYQTPAMGEELLGTPAFTREDRAELGLPQHFMVVS
;
A
#
# COMPACT_ATOMS: atom_id res chain seq x y z
N MET A 1 -22.78 10.43 -2.61
CA MET A 1 -21.61 10.03 -1.81
C MET A 1 -20.94 8.91 -2.57
N SER A 2 -19.68 9.08 -2.97
CA SER A 2 -18.87 7.99 -3.51
C SER A 2 -18.53 7.06 -2.35
N ASP A 3 -18.72 5.75 -2.49
CA ASP A 3 -18.14 4.80 -1.55
C ASP A 3 -16.60 4.89 -1.67
N ALA A 4 -15.86 4.50 -0.63
CA ALA A 4 -14.40 4.52 -0.62
C ALA A 4 -13.82 3.70 -1.77
N VAL A 5 -14.50 2.62 -2.17
CA VAL A 5 -14.10 1.79 -3.32
C VAL A 5 -14.23 2.57 -4.64
N ASP A 6 -15.33 3.31 -4.84
CA ASP A 6 -15.49 4.17 -6.01
C ASP A 6 -14.44 5.29 -6.04
N ALA A 7 -14.11 5.85 -4.87
CA ALA A 7 -13.06 6.87 -4.76
C ALA A 7 -11.67 6.29 -5.11
N SER A 8 -11.38 5.05 -4.71
CA SER A 8 -10.14 4.39 -5.11
C SER A 8 -10.04 4.12 -6.62
N ALA A 9 -11.17 3.86 -7.30
CA ALA A 9 -11.17 3.78 -8.76
C ALA A 9 -10.84 5.12 -9.41
N GLN A 10 -11.39 6.23 -8.89
CA GLN A 10 -11.06 7.58 -9.37
C GLN A 10 -9.59 7.93 -9.16
N VAL A 11 -9.01 7.53 -8.02
CA VAL A 11 -7.56 7.70 -7.77
C VAL A 11 -6.75 6.92 -8.80
N ALA A 12 -7.11 5.67 -9.10
CA ALA A 12 -6.43 4.88 -10.11
C ALA A 12 -6.51 5.52 -11.51
N ASP A 13 -7.66 6.04 -11.89
CA ASP A 13 -7.83 6.77 -13.15
C ASP A 13 -6.95 8.03 -13.20
N LEU A 14 -6.84 8.77 -12.10
CA LEU A 14 -5.98 9.95 -12.00
C LEU A 14 -4.50 9.61 -12.12
N ILE A 15 -4.04 8.53 -11.47
CA ILE A 15 -2.64 8.07 -11.56
C ILE A 15 -2.29 7.73 -13.01
N ARG A 16 -3.12 6.90 -13.66
CA ARG A 16 -2.93 6.51 -15.07
C ARG A 16 -2.99 7.70 -16.03
N ALA A 17 -3.88 8.66 -15.78
CA ALA A 17 -3.96 9.87 -16.60
C ALA A 17 -2.73 10.78 -16.46
N ASN A 18 -1.90 10.58 -15.44
CA ASN A 18 -0.76 11.43 -15.11
C ASN A 18 0.56 10.63 -14.96
N GLU A 19 0.74 9.54 -15.70
CA GLU A 19 1.98 8.73 -15.70
C GLU A 19 3.27 9.53 -16.00
N GLY A 20 3.16 10.72 -16.60
CA GLY A 20 4.30 11.62 -16.79
C GLY A 20 4.81 12.28 -15.50
N ILE A 21 4.04 12.18 -14.40
CA ILE A 21 4.33 12.80 -13.09
C ILE A 21 4.24 11.76 -11.97
N ALA A 22 3.23 10.89 -12.01
CA ALA A 22 3.02 9.83 -11.04
C ALA A 22 4.00 8.67 -11.27
N GLN A 23 4.39 8.02 -10.18
CA GLN A 23 5.15 6.77 -10.20
C GLN A 23 4.31 5.68 -9.55
N HIS A 24 4.36 4.46 -10.07
CA HIS A 24 3.70 3.32 -9.46
C HIS A 24 4.42 2.02 -9.82
N GLY A 25 4.17 0.97 -9.03
CA GLY A 25 4.59 -0.39 -9.34
C GLY A 25 3.63 -1.10 -10.29
N ASP A 26 3.76 -2.42 -10.37
CA ASP A 26 3.01 -3.29 -11.29
C ASP A 26 1.82 -3.98 -10.62
N GLY A 27 1.44 -3.57 -9.41
CA GLY A 27 0.41 -4.26 -8.63
C GLY A 27 0.95 -5.30 -7.65
N CYS A 28 0.03 -5.87 -6.88
CA CYS A 28 0.31 -6.97 -5.96
C CYS A 28 -0.76 -8.05 -6.09
N SER A 29 -0.35 -9.31 -6.05
CA SER A 29 -1.30 -10.41 -6.10
C SER A 29 -2.11 -10.51 -4.79
N PRO A 30 -3.32 -11.09 -4.82
CA PRO A 30 -4.11 -11.31 -3.61
C PRO A 30 -3.37 -12.09 -2.51
N GLU A 31 -2.47 -13.00 -2.89
CA GLU A 31 -1.64 -13.78 -1.97
C GLU A 31 -0.60 -12.91 -1.24
N VAL A 32 0.05 -11.99 -1.97
CA VAL A 32 1.01 -11.03 -1.38
C VAL A 32 0.30 -10.12 -0.39
N ILE A 33 -0.90 -9.66 -0.73
CA ILE A 33 -1.73 -8.81 0.14
C ILE A 33 -2.15 -9.59 1.39
N ALA A 34 -2.63 -10.83 1.22
CA ALA A 34 -3.01 -11.68 2.34
C ALA A 34 -1.83 -11.97 3.28
N ARG A 35 -0.61 -12.11 2.74
CA ARG A 35 0.61 -12.23 3.55
C ARG A 35 0.86 -10.95 4.35
N ALA A 36 0.72 -9.78 3.75
CA ALA A 36 0.91 -8.50 4.44
C ALA A 36 -0.12 -8.30 5.57
N GLU A 37 -1.39 -8.63 5.31
CA GLU A 37 -2.47 -8.62 6.30
C GLU A 37 -2.15 -9.56 7.48
N ALA A 38 -1.66 -10.76 7.17
CA ALA A 38 -1.26 -11.74 8.18
C ALA A 38 -0.04 -11.28 9.00
N GLU A 39 1.01 -10.76 8.36
CA GLU A 39 2.20 -10.21 9.03
C GLU A 39 1.87 -9.06 9.97
N MET A 40 0.91 -8.22 9.59
CA MET A 40 0.49 -7.08 10.39
C MET A 40 -0.64 -7.38 11.37
N GLY A 41 -1.29 -8.54 11.29
CA GLY A 41 -2.42 -8.89 12.15
C GLY A 41 -3.65 -8.00 11.94
N LEU A 42 -3.86 -7.51 10.71
CA LEU A 42 -4.95 -6.61 10.34
C LEU A 42 -5.47 -6.91 8.93
N VAL A 43 -6.72 -6.52 8.66
CA VAL A 43 -7.33 -6.62 7.33
C VAL A 43 -7.35 -5.24 6.72
N PHE A 44 -6.92 -5.12 5.46
CA PHE A 44 -6.92 -3.83 4.78
C PHE A 44 -8.33 -3.38 4.43
N PRO A 45 -8.59 -2.06 4.51
CA PRO A 45 -9.81 -1.49 3.95
C PRO A 45 -9.96 -1.84 2.46
N PRO A 46 -11.17 -2.17 1.95
CA PRO A 46 -11.36 -2.57 0.56
C PRO A 46 -10.84 -1.59 -0.48
N SER A 47 -10.95 -0.27 -0.22
CA SER A 47 -10.44 0.78 -1.10
C SER A 47 -8.91 0.79 -1.17
N TYR A 48 -8.24 0.52 -0.05
CA TYR A 48 -6.79 0.44 0.02
C TYR A 48 -6.27 -0.83 -0.66
N ARG A 49 -6.94 -1.95 -0.39
CA ARG A 49 -6.67 -3.22 -1.06
C ARG A 49 -6.75 -3.08 -2.59
N ARG A 50 -7.78 -2.42 -3.11
CA ARG A 50 -7.94 -2.20 -4.55
C ARG A 50 -6.75 -1.43 -5.18
N LEU A 51 -6.25 -0.39 -4.50
CA LEU A 51 -5.09 0.36 -5.00
C LEU A 51 -3.80 -0.46 -4.93
N ILE A 52 -3.62 -1.28 -3.89
CA ILE A 52 -2.48 -2.19 -3.80
C ILE A 52 -2.54 -3.26 -4.90
N GLU A 53 -3.72 -3.84 -5.16
CA GLU A 53 -3.89 -4.82 -6.23
C GLU A 53 -3.48 -4.23 -7.59
N GLU A 54 -3.83 -2.97 -7.83
CA GLU A 54 -3.57 -2.27 -9.08
C GLU A 54 -2.11 -1.79 -9.21
N PHE A 55 -1.54 -1.17 -8.18
CA PHE A 55 -0.26 -0.47 -8.28
C PHE A 55 0.85 -1.08 -7.42
N GLY A 56 0.50 -1.84 -6.38
CA GLY A 56 1.45 -2.30 -5.36
C GLY A 56 1.85 -1.14 -4.47
N THR A 57 2.53 -0.15 -5.05
CA THR A 57 2.88 1.16 -4.48
C THR A 57 2.68 2.26 -5.50
N TRP A 58 2.38 3.49 -5.06
CA TRP A 58 2.22 4.63 -5.95
C TRP A 58 2.59 5.94 -5.24
N ASP A 59 3.16 6.85 -6.01
CA ASP A 59 3.58 8.17 -5.56
C ASP A 59 3.09 9.22 -6.54
N VAL A 60 2.53 10.30 -5.99
CA VAL A 60 2.10 11.46 -6.77
C VAL A 60 2.73 12.68 -6.12
N PRO A 61 3.84 13.20 -6.67
CA PRO A 61 4.54 14.32 -6.08
C PRO A 61 3.60 15.48 -5.72
N PRO A 62 3.72 16.06 -4.51
CA PRO A 62 4.78 15.82 -3.52
C PRO A 62 4.48 14.70 -2.51
N THR A 63 3.39 13.95 -2.68
CA THR A 63 2.93 12.95 -1.71
C THR A 63 3.39 11.54 -2.10
N GLU A 64 4.03 10.88 -1.15
CA GLU A 64 4.35 9.45 -1.19
C GLU A 64 3.22 8.68 -0.50
N PHE A 65 2.75 7.58 -1.09
CA PHE A 65 1.77 6.71 -0.44
C PHE A 65 2.41 5.34 -0.23
N LEU A 66 2.70 5.03 1.03
CA LEU A 66 3.26 3.74 1.39
C LEU A 66 2.20 2.67 1.15
N ALA A 67 2.61 1.59 0.50
CA ALA A 67 1.76 0.44 0.22
C ALA A 67 2.57 -0.85 0.30
N ILE A 68 2.47 -1.76 -0.67
CA ILE A 68 3.20 -3.03 -0.64
C ILE A 68 4.06 -3.17 -1.89
N TYR A 69 5.35 -3.42 -1.68
CA TYR A 69 6.25 -3.80 -2.76
C TYR A 69 7.34 -4.73 -2.26
N GLN A 70 7.99 -5.40 -3.20
CA GLN A 70 9.17 -6.22 -2.97
C GLN A 70 10.24 -5.80 -3.96
N THR A 71 11.51 -5.99 -3.59
CA THR A 71 12.62 -5.79 -4.51
C THR A 71 13.47 -7.05 -4.57
N PRO A 72 14.11 -7.36 -5.72
CA PRO A 72 14.99 -8.52 -5.82
C PRO A 72 16.11 -8.54 -4.76
N ALA A 73 16.57 -7.36 -4.34
CA ALA A 73 17.62 -7.22 -3.33
C ALA A 73 17.18 -7.63 -1.92
N MET A 74 15.88 -7.49 -1.60
CA MET A 74 15.30 -7.80 -0.29
C MET A 74 14.62 -9.18 -0.25
N GLY A 75 14.69 -9.94 -1.36
CA GLY A 75 14.15 -11.29 -1.44
C GLY A 75 12.64 -11.33 -1.18
N GLU A 76 12.23 -12.09 -0.16
CA GLU A 76 10.82 -12.28 0.20
C GLU A 76 10.26 -11.19 1.12
N GLU A 77 11.09 -10.27 1.59
CA GLU A 77 10.65 -9.23 2.52
C GLU A 77 9.63 -8.28 1.89
N LEU A 78 8.54 -8.02 2.62
CA LEU A 78 7.55 -7.01 2.28
C LEU A 78 8.00 -5.64 2.77
N LEU A 79 8.15 -4.71 1.83
CA LEU A 79 8.53 -3.32 2.06
C LEU A 79 7.30 -2.40 2.02
N GLY A 80 7.49 -1.13 2.37
CA GLY A 80 6.41 -0.14 2.47
C GLY A 80 5.65 -0.29 3.79
N THR A 81 4.33 -0.22 3.73
CA THR A 81 3.42 -0.29 4.90
C THR A 81 3.79 -1.42 5.88
N PRO A 82 4.06 -2.67 5.46
CA PRO A 82 4.41 -3.75 6.39
C PRO A 82 5.72 -3.52 7.14
N ALA A 83 6.76 -3.02 6.47
CA ALA A 83 8.06 -2.76 7.08
C ALA A 83 7.97 -1.59 8.08
N PHE A 84 7.45 -0.44 7.64
CA PHE A 84 7.31 0.74 8.51
C PHE A 84 6.37 0.49 9.69
N THR A 85 5.26 -0.22 9.49
CA THR A 85 4.35 -0.57 10.59
C THR A 85 5.04 -1.49 11.61
N ARG A 86 5.89 -2.42 11.16
CA ARG A 86 6.64 -3.32 12.05
C ARG A 86 7.71 -2.56 12.84
N GLU A 87 8.41 -1.64 12.19
CA GLU A 87 9.39 -0.74 12.82
C GLU A 87 8.72 0.14 13.88
N ASP A 88 7.65 0.86 13.53
CA ASP A 88 6.93 1.72 14.47
C ASP A 88 6.29 0.96 15.64
N ARG A 89 5.88 -0.29 15.44
CA ARG A 89 5.45 -1.17 16.54
C ARG A 89 6.59 -1.47 17.50
N ALA A 90 7.78 -1.75 16.98
CA ALA A 90 8.95 -2.09 17.78
C ALA A 90 9.54 -0.85 18.50
N GLU A 91 9.60 0.29 17.83
CA GLU A 91 10.29 1.48 18.30
C GLU A 91 9.38 2.47 19.03
N LEU A 92 8.15 2.64 18.54
CA LEU A 92 7.20 3.65 19.04
C LEU A 92 6.03 3.03 19.81
N GLY A 93 5.93 1.70 19.85
CA GLY A 93 4.81 1.00 20.48
C GLY A 93 3.49 1.24 19.76
N LEU A 94 3.52 1.42 18.43
CA LEU A 94 2.33 1.64 17.61
C LEU A 94 1.27 0.56 17.89
N PRO A 95 0.02 0.92 18.25
CA PRO A 95 -1.03 -0.06 18.51
C PRO A 95 -1.33 -0.95 17.29
N GLN A 96 -1.67 -2.22 17.56
CA GLN A 96 -1.91 -3.25 16.54
C GLN A 96 -3.00 -2.92 15.50
N HIS A 97 -3.92 -2.00 15.82
CA HIS A 97 -5.01 -1.57 14.92
C HIS A 97 -4.64 -0.38 14.03
N PHE A 98 -3.41 0.16 14.16
CA PHE A 98 -2.88 1.18 13.27
C PHE A 98 -1.91 0.57 12.25
N MET A 99 -1.82 1.26 11.12
CA MET A 99 -0.89 1.00 10.03
C MET A 99 -0.29 2.32 9.56
N VAL A 100 0.97 2.29 9.13
CA VAL A 100 1.68 3.43 8.55
C VAL A 100 1.43 3.45 7.04
N VAL A 101 0.94 4.57 6.50
CA VAL A 101 0.52 4.70 5.08
C VAL A 101 1.16 5.89 4.35
N SER A 102 1.93 6.72 5.06
CA SER A 102 2.67 7.88 4.54
C SER A 102 3.69 8.35 5.56
#